data_AF-A0A4T0CAN7-F1
#
_entry.id   AF-A0A4T0CAN7-F1
#
_cell.length_a   1.000
_cell.length_b   1.000
_cell.length_c   1.000
_cell.angle_alpha   90.00
_cell.angle_beta   90.00
_cell.angle_gamma   90.00
#
_symmetry.space_group_name_H-M   'P 1'
#
loop_
_entity.id
_entity.type
_entity.pdbx_description
1 polymer ?
#
loop_
_entity_poly.entity_id
_entity_poly.type
_entity_poly.pdbx_seq_one_letter_code
_entity_poly.pdbx_strand_id
1 'polypeptide(L)'
;MVVQLSHRKSLRWVPGEPSEPTSTLVLDVGSYFVDLRILKSNGSIDWAMAGKRTILSESPQMKQRLSEDQVKCQWAKEICSQNTEAHDDIGEFEDLPNGDALEKGSMPNPDNNDEIQAYEEVWGGIDVPSSDEPAWILRSKDDNGITFVGKVGEYFQVLRKRGEGPFDALREQKEGDKWVEKYAVGEKLPSIKELGEGAFNTKSWRQDIDVEVAQ
;
A
#
# COMPACT_ATOMS: atom_id res chain seq x y z
N MET A 1 16.27 -6.49 -2.90
CA MET A 1 15.14 -5.80 -2.22
C MET A 1 14.11 -5.55 -3.29
N VAL A 2 12.86 -5.97 -3.07
CA VAL A 2 11.77 -5.70 -4.01
C VAL A 2 11.35 -4.24 -3.83
N VAL A 3 11.20 -3.52 -4.94
CA VAL A 3 10.57 -2.20 -4.97
C VAL A 3 9.52 -2.29 -6.05
N GLN A 4 8.26 -2.18 -5.67
CA GLN A 4 7.13 -2.23 -6.59
C GLN A 4 6.17 -1.09 -6.25
N LEU A 5 5.70 -0.45 -7.30
CA LEU A 5 4.72 0.62 -7.23
C LEU A 5 3.56 0.21 -8.13
N SER A 6 2.37 0.11 -7.56
CA SER A 6 1.21 -0.43 -8.28
C SER A 6 0.00 0.48 -8.12
N HIS A 7 -0.80 0.58 -9.17
CA HIS A 7 -2.12 1.19 -9.12
C HIS A 7 -3.18 0.15 -9.48
N ARG A 8 -4.34 0.22 -8.82
CA ARG A 8 -5.44 -0.67 -9.15
C ARG A 8 -6.19 -0.11 -10.37
N LYS A 9 -6.44 -0.98 -11.35
CA LYS A 9 -7.18 -0.70 -12.58
C LYS A 9 -8.65 -1.04 -12.44
N SER A 10 -8.96 -2.09 -11.68
CA SER A 10 -10.34 -2.45 -11.33
C SER A 10 -10.39 -3.39 -10.13
N LEU A 11 -11.51 -3.36 -9.42
CA LEU A 11 -11.98 -4.38 -8.51
C LEU A 11 -13.37 -4.87 -8.96
N ARG A 12 -13.62 -6.16 -8.85
CA ARG A 12 -14.98 -6.72 -8.82
C ARG A 12 -15.15 -7.70 -7.67
N TRP A 13 -16.33 -7.65 -7.07
CA TRP A 13 -16.87 -8.74 -6.27
C TRP A 13 -17.57 -9.71 -7.22
N VAL A 14 -17.16 -10.97 -7.28
CA VAL A 14 -17.70 -11.94 -8.26
C VAL A 14 -19.15 -12.32 -7.89
N PRO A 15 -20.11 -12.34 -8.84
CA PRO A 15 -19.98 -12.17 -10.30
C PRO A 15 -20.26 -10.75 -10.83
N GLY A 16 -20.20 -9.73 -9.97
CA GLY A 16 -20.42 -8.33 -10.36
C GLY A 16 -19.42 -7.81 -11.40
N GLU A 17 -19.78 -6.67 -11.99
CA GLU A 17 -18.96 -6.00 -13.00
C GLU A 17 -17.74 -5.30 -12.37
N PRO A 18 -16.60 -5.26 -13.07
CA PRO A 18 -15.42 -4.53 -12.63
C PRO A 18 -15.66 -3.02 -12.61
N SER A 19 -15.17 -2.37 -11.56
CA SER A 19 -15.18 -0.91 -11.43
C SER A 19 -13.93 -0.43 -10.71
N GLU A 20 -13.60 0.86 -10.84
CA GLU A 20 -12.49 1.47 -10.11
C GLU A 20 -12.90 2.84 -9.57
N PRO A 21 -13.68 2.89 -8.47
CA PRO A 21 -14.13 4.13 -7.89
C PRO A 21 -13.02 4.89 -7.15
N THR A 22 -11.86 4.26 -6.91
CA THR A 22 -10.77 4.84 -6.11
C THR A 22 -9.56 5.22 -6.95
N SER A 23 -8.78 6.16 -6.41
CA SER A 23 -7.39 6.40 -6.78
C SER A 23 -6.52 5.56 -5.86
N THR A 24 -6.38 4.27 -6.19
CA THR A 24 -5.58 3.31 -5.41
C THR A 24 -4.11 3.36 -5.80
N LEU A 25 -3.23 3.42 -4.80
CA LEU A 25 -1.77 3.33 -4.98
C LEU A 25 -1.18 2.51 -3.84
N VAL A 26 -0.37 1.51 -4.20
CA VAL A 26 0.34 0.63 -3.26
C VAL A 26 1.85 0.81 -3.45
N LEU A 27 2.55 1.07 -2.34
CA LEU A 27 4.00 1.07 -2.27
C LEU A 27 4.45 -0.24 -1.62
N ASP A 28 5.25 -1.06 -2.31
CA ASP A 28 5.90 -2.24 -1.75
C ASP A 28 7.42 -2.01 -1.73
N VAL A 29 8.02 -2.06 -0.53
CA VAL A 29 9.47 -1.93 -0.35
C VAL A 29 9.97 -3.02 0.59
N GLY A 30 10.77 -3.94 0.05
CA GLY A 30 11.21 -5.12 0.78
C GLY A 30 10.01 -6.01 1.15
N SER A 31 9.79 -6.18 2.45
CA SER A 31 8.65 -6.94 3.00
C SER A 31 7.55 -6.03 3.56
N TYR A 32 7.60 -4.71 3.32
CA TYR A 32 6.63 -3.76 3.85
C TYR A 32 5.78 -3.18 2.73
N PHE A 33 4.54 -2.84 3.05
CA PHE A 33 3.62 -2.21 2.11
C PHE A 33 2.86 -1.02 2.73
N VAL A 34 2.45 -0.09 1.87
CA VAL A 34 1.52 1.00 2.17
C VAL A 34 0.47 1.08 1.07
N ASP A 35 -0.76 0.67 1.35
CA ASP A 35 -1.92 0.70 0.45
C ASP A 35 -2.87 1.83 0.86
N LEU A 36 -3.13 2.75 -0.07
CA LEU A 36 -4.08 3.83 0.12
C LEU A 36 -5.07 3.88 -1.04
N ARG A 37 -6.36 3.79 -0.71
CA ARG A 37 -7.49 3.87 -1.63
C ARG A 37 -8.34 5.09 -1.25
N ILE A 38 -8.31 6.09 -2.11
CA ILE A 38 -9.12 7.33 -1.94
C ILE A 38 -10.26 7.32 -2.95
N LEU A 39 -11.49 7.57 -2.51
CA LEU A 39 -12.65 7.72 -3.40
C LEU A 39 -12.45 8.91 -4.35
N LYS A 40 -12.58 8.68 -5.66
CA LYS A 40 -12.47 9.73 -6.69
C LYS A 40 -13.60 10.76 -6.59
N SER A 41 -14.74 10.38 -6.02
CA SER A 41 -15.96 11.19 -5.96
C SER A 41 -15.87 12.35 -4.96
N ASN A 42 -15.23 12.11 -3.81
CA ASN A 42 -15.24 13.05 -2.69
C ASN A 42 -13.88 13.19 -1.97
N GLY A 43 -12.86 12.41 -2.35
CA GLY A 43 -11.54 12.46 -1.74
C GLY A 43 -11.44 11.81 -0.35
N SER A 44 -12.47 11.12 0.14
CA SER A 44 -12.40 10.41 1.43
C SER A 44 -11.66 9.08 1.30
N ILE A 45 -11.15 8.57 2.42
CA ILE A 45 -10.56 7.23 2.49
C ILE A 45 -11.68 6.20 2.23
N ASP A 46 -11.47 5.37 1.22
CA ASP A 46 -12.26 4.15 0.99
C ASP A 46 -11.71 3.03 1.87
N TRP A 47 -10.41 2.77 1.72
CA TRP A 47 -9.66 1.82 2.51
C TRP A 47 -8.18 2.22 2.54
N ALA A 48 -7.55 2.13 3.69
CA ALA A 48 -6.12 2.35 3.86
C ALA A 48 -5.55 1.33 4.84
N MET A 49 -4.37 0.82 4.52
CA MET A 49 -3.69 -0.20 5.32
C MET A 49 -2.19 -0.22 5.06
N ALA A 50 -1.43 -0.64 6.07
CA ALA A 50 0.01 -0.82 5.97
C ALA A 50 0.46 -1.93 6.92
N GLY A 51 1.59 -2.54 6.60
CA GLY A 51 2.13 -3.65 7.37
C GLY A 51 3.16 -4.43 6.59
N LYS A 52 3.16 -5.76 6.77
CA LYS A 52 4.13 -6.66 6.15
C LYS A 52 3.51 -7.57 5.11
N ARG A 53 4.19 -7.71 3.98
CA ARG A 53 3.86 -8.65 2.91
C ARG A 53 4.82 -9.84 2.96
N THR A 54 4.26 -11.05 2.87
CA THR A 54 5.02 -12.30 2.76
C THR A 54 4.64 -13.02 1.47
N ILE A 55 5.63 -13.48 0.70
CA ILE A 55 5.41 -14.31 -0.48
C ILE A 55 5.36 -15.77 -0.02
N LEU A 56 4.15 -16.33 0.08
CA LEU A 56 3.92 -17.69 0.54
C LEU A 56 4.34 -18.75 -0.51
N SER A 57 4.28 -18.42 -1.80
CA SER A 57 4.70 -19.32 -2.88
C SER A 57 6.19 -19.65 -2.85
N GLU A 58 7.01 -18.89 -2.12
CA GLU A 58 8.42 -19.23 -1.92
C GLU A 58 8.62 -20.41 -0.96
N SER A 59 7.60 -20.78 -0.17
CA SER A 59 7.66 -21.92 0.74
C SER A 59 7.69 -23.25 -0.03
N PRO A 60 8.53 -24.23 0.39
CA PRO A 60 8.60 -25.53 -0.29
C PRO A 60 7.26 -26.26 -0.38
N GLN A 61 6.37 -26.09 0.61
CA GLN A 61 5.06 -26.72 0.60
C GLN A 61 4.08 -26.10 -0.42
N MET A 62 4.21 -24.80 -0.71
CA MET A 62 3.34 -24.13 -1.69
C MET A 62 3.84 -24.22 -3.14
N LYS A 63 5.15 -24.30 -3.38
CA LYS A 63 5.70 -24.57 -4.72
C LYS A 63 5.15 -25.85 -5.36
N GLN A 64 4.76 -26.84 -4.55
CA GLN A 64 4.19 -28.09 -5.04
C GLN A 64 2.70 -27.97 -5.44
N ARG A 65 2.03 -26.88 -5.06
CA ARG A 65 0.56 -26.71 -5.17
C ARG A 65 0.14 -25.58 -6.12
N LEU A 66 1.06 -24.70 -6.51
CA LEU A 66 0.83 -23.60 -7.43
C LEU A 66 1.43 -23.94 -8.80
N SER A 67 0.85 -23.43 -9.88
CA SER A 67 1.53 -23.42 -11.19
C SER A 67 2.78 -22.53 -11.11
N GLU A 68 3.75 -22.74 -12.00
CA GLU A 68 5.02 -21.96 -12.03
C GLU A 68 4.78 -20.44 -12.07
N ASP A 69 3.69 -20.01 -12.70
CA ASP A 69 3.34 -18.59 -12.89
C ASP A 69 2.44 -18.01 -11.79
N GLN A 70 2.09 -18.77 -10.76
CA GLN A 70 1.24 -18.31 -9.66
C GLN A 70 2.03 -17.89 -8.44
N VAL A 71 1.79 -16.65 -7.99
CA VAL A 71 2.38 -16.11 -6.76
C VAL A 71 1.30 -15.94 -5.71
N LYS A 72 1.53 -16.52 -4.53
CA LYS A 72 0.60 -16.38 -3.40
C LYS A 72 1.21 -15.46 -2.36
N CYS A 73 0.48 -14.43 -1.96
CA CYS A 73 0.92 -13.43 -1.00
C CYS A 73 0.01 -13.39 0.22
N GLN A 74 0.59 -12.97 1.33
CA GLN A 74 -0.10 -12.73 2.58
C GLN A 74 0.24 -11.32 3.07
N TRP A 75 -0.76 -10.55 3.48
CA TRP A 75 -0.59 -9.21 4.04
C TRP A 75 -1.01 -9.20 5.51
N ALA A 76 -0.01 -9.13 6.37
CA ALA A 76 -0.19 -8.92 7.80
C ALA A 76 -0.33 -7.42 8.06
N LYS A 77 -1.57 -6.96 8.21
CA LYS A 77 -1.94 -5.56 8.44
C LYS A 77 -1.57 -5.14 9.87
N GLU A 78 -0.69 -4.15 10.02
CA GLU A 78 -0.43 -3.50 11.32
C GLU A 78 -1.45 -2.37 11.58
N ILE A 79 -1.86 -1.68 10.52
CA ILE A 79 -2.94 -0.69 10.54
C ILE A 79 -3.93 -0.95 9.41
N CYS A 80 -5.21 -0.71 9.69
CA CYS A 80 -6.32 -0.82 8.76
C CYS A 80 -7.39 0.21 9.14
N SER A 81 -7.90 0.95 8.15
CA SER A 81 -8.94 1.97 8.32
C SER A 81 -10.34 1.38 8.45
N GLN A 82 -10.56 0.22 7.83
CA GLN A 82 -11.79 -0.55 8.00
C GLN A 82 -11.68 -1.34 9.31
N ASN A 83 -12.78 -1.47 10.05
CA ASN A 83 -12.84 -2.21 11.30
C ASN A 83 -12.92 -3.74 11.06
N THR A 84 -12.12 -4.23 10.10
CA THR A 84 -11.84 -5.65 9.97
C THR A 84 -10.83 -5.99 11.05
N GLU A 85 -11.09 -7.00 11.89
CA GLU A 85 -10.04 -7.56 12.73
C GLU A 85 -8.77 -7.80 11.89
N ALA A 86 -7.59 -7.75 12.52
CA ALA A 86 -6.33 -8.03 11.85
C ALA A 86 -6.29 -9.51 11.41
N HIS A 87 -6.98 -9.80 10.32
CA HIS A 87 -6.87 -11.03 9.58
C HIS A 87 -5.85 -10.80 8.48
N ASP A 88 -4.98 -11.79 8.32
CA ASP A 88 -4.05 -11.81 7.21
C ASP A 88 -4.87 -11.98 5.92
N ASP A 89 -4.81 -10.97 5.04
CA ASP A 89 -5.40 -11.11 3.72
C ASP A 89 -4.50 -12.01 2.88
N ILE A 90 -5.10 -12.91 2.10
CA ILE A 90 -4.38 -13.81 1.21
C ILE A 90 -4.91 -13.62 -0.20
N GLY A 91 -3.98 -13.39 -1.12
CA GLY A 91 -4.24 -13.13 -2.53
C GLY A 91 -3.35 -14.00 -3.40
N GLU A 92 -3.89 -14.44 -4.52
CA GLU A 92 -3.21 -15.22 -5.55
C GLU A 92 -3.10 -14.37 -6.81
N PHE A 93 -1.87 -14.19 -7.29
CA PHE A 93 -1.56 -13.41 -8.48
C PHE A 93 -1.26 -14.31 -9.67
N GLU A 94 -1.73 -13.86 -10.82
CA GLU A 94 -1.34 -14.33 -12.15
C GLU A 94 -0.99 -13.13 -13.04
N ASP A 95 0.08 -13.26 -13.83
CA ASP A 95 0.43 -12.24 -14.82
C ASP A 95 -0.52 -12.31 -16.01
N LEU A 96 -1.01 -11.14 -16.43
CA LEU A 96 -1.85 -10.99 -17.61
C LEU A 96 -0.99 -10.70 -18.87
N PRO A 97 -1.44 -11.12 -20.07
CA PRO A 97 -0.66 -10.93 -21.31
C PRO A 97 -0.32 -9.48 -21.66
N ASN A 98 -1.02 -8.51 -21.08
CA ASN A 98 -0.80 -7.07 -21.28
C ASN A 98 0.20 -6.46 -20.29
N GLY A 99 0.82 -7.27 -19.41
CA GLY A 99 1.78 -6.82 -18.39
C GLY A 99 1.15 -6.38 -17.07
N ASP A 100 -0.17 -6.50 -16.92
CA ASP A 100 -0.86 -6.29 -15.64
C ASP A 100 -0.82 -7.58 -14.81
N ALA A 101 -1.18 -7.48 -13.53
CA ALA A 101 -1.39 -8.64 -12.66
C ALA A 101 -2.86 -8.75 -12.26
N LEU A 102 -3.40 -9.97 -12.28
CA LEU A 102 -4.72 -10.28 -11.73
C LEU A 102 -4.55 -10.93 -10.37
N GLU A 103 -5.07 -10.28 -9.34
CA GLU A 103 -5.17 -10.81 -7.99
C GLU A 103 -6.56 -11.41 -7.77
N LYS A 104 -6.58 -12.59 -7.17
CA LYS A 104 -7.80 -13.29 -6.76
C LYS A 104 -7.72 -13.63 -5.28
N GLY A 105 -8.83 -13.46 -4.58
CA GLY A 105 -8.92 -13.80 -3.17
C GLY A 105 -10.36 -13.90 -2.70
N SER A 106 -10.54 -13.97 -1.39
CA SER A 106 -11.85 -13.89 -0.75
C SER A 106 -11.70 -13.18 0.59
N MET A 107 -12.56 -12.21 0.83
CA MET A 107 -12.57 -11.41 2.07
C MET A 107 -14.00 -10.92 2.37
N PRO A 108 -14.27 -10.43 3.58
CA PRO A 108 -15.54 -9.76 3.89
C PRO A 108 -15.82 -8.63 2.89
N ASN A 109 -17.00 -8.62 2.28
CA ASN A 109 -17.43 -7.54 1.38
C ASN A 109 -18.27 -6.50 2.15
N PRO A 110 -17.76 -5.27 2.34
CA PRO A 110 -18.52 -4.20 3.00
C PRO A 110 -19.83 -3.83 2.29
N ASP A 111 -19.92 -4.04 0.98
CA ASP A 111 -21.12 -3.77 0.18
C ASP A 111 -22.19 -4.86 0.34
N ASN A 112 -21.85 -6.00 0.93
CA ASN A 112 -22.73 -7.15 1.15
C ASN A 112 -22.72 -7.59 2.63
N ASN A 113 -22.89 -6.63 3.55
CA ASN A 113 -22.97 -6.88 5.00
C ASN A 113 -21.79 -7.70 5.56
N ASP A 114 -20.58 -7.48 5.04
CA ASP A 114 -19.36 -8.18 5.43
C ASP A 114 -19.39 -9.71 5.21
N GLU A 115 -20.27 -10.22 4.35
CA GLU A 115 -20.23 -11.62 3.93
C GLU A 115 -18.93 -11.92 3.16
N ILE A 116 -18.35 -13.10 3.39
CA ILE A 116 -17.16 -13.54 2.64
C ILE A 116 -17.53 -13.70 1.17
N GLN A 117 -16.88 -12.93 0.31
CA GLN A 117 -17.09 -12.97 -1.12
C GLN A 117 -15.76 -13.03 -1.86
N ALA A 118 -15.76 -13.76 -2.99
CA ALA A 118 -14.62 -13.78 -3.88
C ALA A 118 -14.47 -12.43 -4.60
N TYR A 119 -13.24 -11.97 -4.73
CA TYR A 119 -12.91 -10.75 -5.46
C TYR A 119 -11.87 -11.03 -6.53
N GLU A 120 -11.83 -10.12 -7.50
CA GLU A 120 -10.77 -10.02 -8.48
C GLU A 120 -10.32 -8.56 -8.57
N GLU A 121 -9.02 -8.31 -8.43
CA GLU A 121 -8.39 -7.01 -8.63
C GLU A 121 -7.40 -7.07 -9.79
N VAL A 122 -7.44 -6.09 -10.69
CA VAL A 122 -6.44 -5.93 -11.76
C VAL A 122 -5.50 -4.80 -11.36
N TRP A 123 -4.21 -5.10 -11.36
CA TRP A 123 -3.14 -4.21 -10.93
C TRP A 123 -2.22 -3.86 -12.10
N GLY A 124 -2.00 -2.56 -12.31
CA GLY A 124 -0.98 -2.05 -13.22
C GLY A 124 0.29 -1.68 -12.47
N GLY A 125 1.45 -2.04 -13.03
CA GLY A 125 2.75 -1.57 -12.54
C GLY A 125 3.01 -0.13 -12.96
N ILE A 126 3.65 0.63 -12.07
CA ILE A 126 4.20 1.96 -12.39
C ILE A 126 5.71 1.81 -12.43
N ASP A 127 6.30 2.13 -13.59
CA ASP A 127 7.74 2.14 -13.76
C ASP A 127 8.37 3.18 -12.82
N VAL A 128 9.23 2.71 -11.93
CA VAL A 128 10.05 3.57 -11.07
C VAL A 128 11.42 3.66 -11.74
N PRO A 129 11.81 4.82 -12.30
CA PRO A 129 13.11 4.96 -12.93
C PRO A 129 14.23 4.58 -11.96
N SER A 130 15.23 3.86 -12.47
CA SER A 130 16.43 3.58 -11.68
C SER A 130 17.05 4.91 -11.25
N SER A 131 17.19 5.09 -9.95
CA SER A 131 17.73 6.29 -9.31
C SER A 131 18.69 5.88 -8.21
N ASP A 132 19.67 6.74 -7.90
CA ASP A 132 20.50 6.61 -6.71
C ASP A 132 19.71 6.88 -5.42
N GLU A 133 18.49 7.41 -5.54
CA GLU A 133 17.58 7.61 -4.41
C GLU A 133 16.94 6.28 -3.97
N PRO A 134 17.13 5.85 -2.72
CA PRO A 134 16.52 4.64 -2.23
C PRO A 134 14.99 4.80 -2.10
N ALA A 135 14.28 3.71 -2.38
CA ALA A 135 12.90 3.52 -1.91
C ALA A 135 12.92 3.06 -0.45
N TRP A 136 11.94 3.51 0.34
CA TRP A 136 11.89 3.19 1.77
C TRP A 136 10.47 3.28 2.32
N ILE A 137 10.23 2.53 3.39
CA ILE A 137 9.07 2.65 4.26
C ILE A 137 9.57 2.74 5.71
N LEU A 138 9.06 3.71 6.45
CA LEU A 138 9.28 3.89 7.88
C LEU A 138 8.00 3.57 8.64
N ARG A 139 8.15 3.00 9.83
CA ARG A 139 7.07 2.77 10.80
C ARG A 139 7.43 3.49 12.09
N SER A 140 6.53 4.34 12.59
CA SER A 140 6.79 5.14 13.79
C SER A 140 6.99 4.25 15.03
N LYS A 141 7.69 4.79 16.04
CA LYS A 141 7.91 4.11 17.34
C LYS A 141 7.24 4.83 18.51
N ASP A 142 6.50 5.89 18.25
CA ASP A 142 5.76 6.60 19.30
C ASP A 142 4.55 5.81 19.80
N ASP A 143 4.06 6.15 20.99
CA ASP A 143 2.93 5.50 21.64
C ASP A 143 1.57 6.13 21.27
N ASN A 144 1.56 7.16 20.39
CA ASN A 144 0.35 7.95 20.08
C ASN A 144 -0.44 7.40 18.87
N GLY A 145 -0.12 6.17 18.46
CA GLY A 145 -0.69 5.51 17.30
C GLY A 145 0.41 4.83 16.48
N ILE A 146 0.05 4.35 15.30
CA ILE A 146 1.00 3.78 14.35
C ILE A 146 0.96 4.61 13.08
N THR A 147 2.11 5.15 12.69
CA THR A 147 2.28 5.90 11.44
C THR A 147 3.22 5.14 10.51
N PHE A 148 2.80 4.94 9.26
CA PHE A 148 3.67 4.48 8.18
C PHE A 148 3.94 5.62 7.22
N VAL A 149 5.20 5.80 6.83
CA VAL A 149 5.65 6.80 5.84
C VAL A 149 6.41 6.06 4.75
N GLY A 150 5.98 6.15 3.49
CA GLY A 150 6.63 5.49 2.37
C GLY A 150 7.01 6.45 1.26
N LYS A 151 8.17 6.24 0.65
CA LYS A 151 8.65 6.98 -0.53
C LYS A 151 9.19 6.01 -1.57
N VAL A 152 8.66 6.08 -2.78
CA VAL A 152 9.13 5.31 -3.94
C VAL A 152 9.18 6.24 -5.15
N GLY A 153 10.38 6.51 -5.67
CA GLY A 153 10.55 7.45 -6.78
C GLY A 153 9.92 8.81 -6.48
N GLU A 154 8.94 9.19 -7.29
CA GLU A 154 8.19 10.45 -7.23
C GLU A 154 6.92 10.38 -6.36
N TYR A 155 6.73 9.29 -5.60
CA TYR A 155 5.52 9.05 -4.82
C TYR A 155 5.82 8.98 -3.34
N PHE A 156 4.98 9.63 -2.54
CA PHE A 156 5.08 9.70 -1.09
C PHE A 156 3.70 9.46 -0.46
N GLN A 157 3.60 8.54 0.50
CA GLN A 157 2.36 8.25 1.23
C GLN A 157 2.61 8.20 2.73
N VAL A 158 1.67 8.75 3.50
CA VAL A 158 1.65 8.64 4.97
C VAL A 158 0.29 8.14 5.41
N LEU A 159 0.27 7.10 6.23
CA LEU A 159 -0.93 6.56 6.87
C LEU A 159 -0.76 6.59 8.38
N ARG A 160 -1.78 7.04 9.13
CA ARG A 160 -1.77 7.01 10.58
C ARG A 160 -3.07 6.44 11.14
N LYS A 161 -2.94 5.42 11.99
CA LYS A 161 -4.00 4.95 12.87
C LYS A 161 -3.74 5.45 14.28
N ARG A 162 -4.61 6.30 14.79
CA ARG A 162 -4.60 6.75 16.19
C ARG A 162 -5.44 5.79 17.00
N GLY A 163 -4.98 5.37 18.19
CA GLY A 163 -5.65 4.38 19.08
C GLY A 163 -7.11 4.05 18.74
N GLU A 164 -8.06 4.75 19.36
CA GLU A 164 -9.50 4.67 19.05
C GLU A 164 -9.97 5.81 18.10
N GLY A 165 -9.03 6.53 17.48
CA GLY A 165 -9.31 7.73 16.69
C GLY A 165 -9.51 7.45 15.20
N PRO A 166 -9.81 8.51 14.42
CA PRO A 166 -9.94 8.39 12.96
C PRO A 166 -8.60 8.04 12.30
N PHE A 167 -8.69 7.51 11.08
CA PHE A 167 -7.55 7.25 10.22
C PHE A 167 -7.17 8.53 9.47
N ASP A 168 -5.88 8.84 9.42
CA ASP A 168 -5.36 9.94 8.61
C ASP A 168 -4.56 9.39 7.43
N ALA A 169 -4.61 10.11 6.31
CA ALA A 169 -3.85 9.77 5.12
C ALA A 169 -3.35 11.01 4.40
N LEU A 170 -2.13 10.91 3.85
CA LEU A 170 -1.53 11.89 2.97
C LEU A 170 -0.95 11.17 1.75
N ARG A 171 -1.20 11.68 0.55
CA ARG A 171 -0.48 11.31 -0.67
C ARG A 171 0.09 12.56 -1.31
N GLU A 172 1.38 12.55 -1.54
CA GLU A 172 2.08 13.58 -2.31
C GLU A 172 2.78 12.93 -3.50
N GLN A 173 2.84 13.67 -4.60
CA GLN A 173 3.52 13.23 -5.82
C GLN A 173 4.35 14.37 -6.37
N LYS A 174 5.57 14.05 -6.82
CA LYS A 174 6.46 15.01 -7.47
C LYS A 174 5.95 15.29 -8.89
N GLU A 175 5.77 16.56 -9.22
CA GLU A 175 5.44 17.06 -10.56
C GLU A 175 6.54 18.03 -10.99
N GLY A 176 7.41 17.57 -11.89
CA GLY A 176 8.67 18.27 -12.19
C GLY A 176 9.55 18.33 -10.94
N ASP A 177 9.91 19.54 -10.50
CA ASP A 177 10.78 19.74 -9.33
C ASP A 177 10.01 19.98 -8.03
N LYS A 178 8.69 19.84 -8.02
CA LYS A 178 7.84 20.20 -6.87
C LYS A 178 6.99 19.03 -6.40
N TRP A 179 6.98 18.82 -5.10
CA TRP A 179 6.01 17.93 -4.46
C TRP A 179 4.65 18.60 -4.37
N VAL A 180 3.62 17.89 -4.82
CA VAL A 180 2.24 18.35 -4.84
C VAL A 180 1.39 17.42 -3.98
N GLU A 181 0.61 18.01 -3.09
CA GLU A 181 -0.39 17.28 -2.31
C GLU A 181 -1.51 16.82 -3.24
N LYS A 182 -1.70 15.50 -3.32
CA LYS A 182 -2.78 14.89 -4.11
C LYS A 182 -4.01 14.64 -3.25
N TYR A 183 -3.79 14.14 -2.04
CA TYR A 183 -4.86 13.88 -1.08
C TYR A 183 -4.33 14.12 0.34
N ALA A 184 -5.15 14.75 1.18
CA ALA A 184 -4.92 14.89 2.61
C ALA A 184 -6.26 14.70 3.34
N VAL A 185 -6.31 13.73 4.26
CA VAL A 185 -7.50 13.38 5.03
C VAL A 185 -7.12 13.29 6.50
N GLY A 186 -7.90 13.96 7.36
CA GLY A 186 -7.69 13.96 8.80
C GLY A 186 -6.79 15.09 9.29
N GLU A 187 -6.04 14.87 10.38
CA GLU A 187 -5.08 15.89 10.85
C GLU A 187 -3.81 15.91 10.02
N LYS A 188 -3.05 17.01 10.20
CA LYS A 188 -1.76 17.20 9.59
C LYS A 188 -0.81 16.02 9.86
N LEU A 189 -0.24 15.52 8.77
CA LEU A 189 0.77 14.46 8.73
C LEU A 189 2.11 15.03 8.25
N PRO A 190 3.25 14.35 8.51
CA PRO A 190 4.53 14.69 7.90
C PRO A 190 4.40 14.80 6.38
N SER A 191 4.77 15.94 5.82
CA SER A 191 4.67 16.26 4.39
C SER A 191 6.06 16.45 3.80
N ILE A 192 6.40 15.71 2.75
CA ILE A 192 7.68 15.89 2.05
C ILE A 192 7.70 17.19 1.24
N LYS A 193 6.52 17.69 0.83
CA LYS A 193 6.36 19.03 0.26
C LYS A 193 6.76 20.14 1.23
N GLU A 194 6.40 20.02 2.51
CA GLU A 194 6.72 21.02 3.51
C GLU A 194 8.13 20.88 4.09
N LEU A 195 8.52 19.64 4.43
CA LEU A 195 9.81 19.33 5.05
C LEU A 195 10.98 19.35 4.05
N GLY A 196 10.68 19.10 2.78
CA GLY A 196 11.67 18.86 1.73
C GLY A 196 12.32 17.46 1.84
N GLU A 197 12.92 17.02 0.73
CA GLU A 197 13.60 15.71 0.66
C GLU A 197 14.78 15.60 1.65
N GLY A 198 15.40 16.73 1.99
CA GLY A 198 16.53 16.79 2.93
C GLY A 198 16.20 16.37 4.37
N ALA A 199 14.92 16.40 4.77
CA ALA A 199 14.49 15.92 6.08
C ALA A 199 14.66 14.39 6.23
N PHE A 200 14.74 13.66 5.12
CA PHE A 200 14.90 12.21 5.07
C PHE A 200 16.32 11.87 4.57
N ASN A 201 17.33 12.03 5.43
CA ASN A 201 18.73 11.71 5.07
C ASN A 201 18.98 10.20 5.04
N THR A 202 18.73 9.59 3.88
CA THR A 202 18.73 8.14 3.69
C THR A 202 20.10 7.49 3.48
N LYS A 203 21.20 8.26 3.43
CA LYS A 203 22.54 7.74 3.07
C LYS A 203 23.01 6.59 3.97
N SER A 204 22.69 6.65 5.26
CA SER A 204 23.03 5.63 6.26
C SER A 204 21.92 4.59 6.48
N TRP A 205 20.74 4.76 5.86
CA TRP A 205 19.59 3.93 6.16
C TRP A 205 19.77 2.51 5.66
N ARG A 206 19.37 1.56 6.50
CA ARG A 206 19.35 0.13 6.23
C ARG A 206 18.02 -0.40 6.74
N GLN A 207 17.62 -1.56 6.24
CA GLN A 207 16.41 -2.21 6.72
C GLN A 207 16.51 -2.46 8.23
N ASP A 208 15.39 -2.27 8.93
CA ASP A 208 15.23 -2.56 10.36
C ASP A 208 16.16 -1.77 11.31
N ILE A 209 16.61 -0.57 10.89
CA ILE A 209 17.29 0.39 11.78
C ILE A 209 16.35 1.52 12.19
N ASP A 210 16.57 2.05 13.39
CA ASP A 210 15.88 3.24 13.86
C ASP A 210 16.51 4.49 13.27
N VAL A 211 15.65 5.41 12.83
CA VAL A 211 16.07 6.68 12.23
C VAL A 211 15.25 7.81 12.84
N GLU A 212 15.89 8.95 13.01
CA GLU A 212 15.20 10.20 13.33
C GLU A 212 14.94 10.95 12.03
N VAL A 213 13.68 11.37 11.85
CA VAL A 213 13.30 12.28 10.77
C VAL A 213 13.39 13.69 11.33
N ALA A 214 14.11 14.57 10.64
CA ALA A 214 14.27 15.96 11.08
C ALA A 214 12.89 16.64 11.13
N GLN A 215 12.57 17.28 12.26
CA GLN A 215 11.37 18.08 12.46
C GLN A 215 11.51 19.47 11.86
#